data_AF-A0A3M1LZP3-F1
#
_entry.id   AF-A0A3M1LZP3-F1
#
_cell.length_a   1.000
_cell.length_b   1.000
_cell.length_c   1.000
_cell.angle_alpha   90.00
_cell.angle_beta   90.00
_cell.angle_gamma   90.00
#
_symmetry.space_group_name_H-M   'P 1'
#
loop_
_entity.id
_entity.type
_entity.pdbx_description
1 polymer ?
#
loop_
_entity_poly.entity_id
_entity_poly.type
_entity_poly.pdbx_seq_one_letter_code
_entity_poly.pdbx_strand_id
1 'polypeptide(L)'
;MYRLRLTFARDERLKFIGQLDMARTWERAIRRAGLPLAYSHGFNPRPRMQFASALPLGCTGEAEVLDLWLETAVLPDQVARALTPVLPAGLSLRRVEPVPLKAPALPTQIVASVYRVTVEGPMDEAQARRRVADLLAADRIPRRRRGKTYDLRPLIESLE
;
A
#
# COMPACT_ATOMS: atom_id res chain seq x y z
N MET A 1 18.46 -12.27 -10.92
CA MET A 1 17.20 -11.73 -10.38
C MET A 1 17.39 -11.26 -8.95
N TYR A 2 16.90 -10.07 -8.64
CA TYR A 2 16.99 -9.40 -7.34
C TYR A 2 15.60 -8.90 -6.95
N ARG A 3 15.27 -8.88 -5.66
CA ARG A 3 13.98 -8.37 -5.17
C ARG A 3 14.22 -7.18 -4.27
N LEU A 4 13.54 -6.08 -4.57
CA LEU A 4 13.54 -4.87 -3.76
C LEU A 4 12.12 -4.59 -3.28
N ARG A 5 12.01 -4.03 -2.08
CA ARG A 5 10.78 -3.52 -1.49
C ARG A 5 10.82 -2.01 -1.47
N LEU A 6 9.76 -1.42 -2.00
CA LEU A 6 9.54 0.00 -2.05
C LEU A 6 8.42 0.34 -1.08
N THR A 7 8.66 1.30 -0.22
CA THR A 7 7.61 1.99 0.54
C THR A 7 7.34 3.32 -0.14
N PHE A 8 6.08 3.63 -0.42
CA PHE A 8 5.69 4.83 -1.14
C PHE A 8 4.43 5.46 -0.55
N ALA A 9 4.26 6.76 -0.81
CA ALA A 9 3.05 7.49 -0.46
C ALA A 9 2.32 7.98 -1.71
N ARG A 10 1.00 8.05 -1.60
CA ARG A 10 0.05 8.53 -2.60
C ARG A 10 -0.81 9.63 -1.99
N ASP A 11 -0.72 10.84 -2.52
CA ASP A 11 -1.50 11.98 -2.07
C ASP A 11 -2.88 12.08 -2.76
N GLU A 12 -3.60 13.16 -2.47
CA GLU A 12 -4.95 13.39 -2.99
C GLU A 12 -5.05 13.43 -4.51
N ARG A 13 -3.99 13.82 -5.23
CA ARG A 13 -4.00 13.93 -6.69
C ARG A 13 -4.21 12.59 -7.36
N LEU A 14 -3.85 11.51 -6.67
CA LEU A 14 -3.93 10.14 -7.17
C LEU A 14 -4.95 9.28 -6.41
N LYS A 15 -5.77 9.86 -5.52
CA LYS A 15 -6.73 9.10 -4.69
C LYS A 15 -7.78 8.35 -5.51
N PHE A 16 -8.09 8.83 -6.71
CA PHE A 16 -9.03 8.20 -7.64
C PHE A 16 -8.37 7.29 -8.69
N ILE A 17 -7.09 6.96 -8.52
CA ILE A 17 -6.41 5.95 -9.36
C ILE A 17 -6.65 4.56 -8.76
N GLY A 18 -7.18 3.66 -9.59
CA GLY A 18 -7.37 2.25 -9.21
C GLY A 18 -6.05 1.45 -9.18
N GLN A 19 -6.09 0.26 -8.59
CA GLN A 19 -4.89 -0.57 -8.41
C GLN A 19 -4.18 -0.94 -9.73
N LEU A 20 -4.94 -1.22 -10.78
CA LEU A 20 -4.37 -1.57 -12.10
C LEU A 20 -3.63 -0.38 -12.73
N ASP A 21 -4.18 0.82 -12.59
CA ASP A 21 -3.54 2.02 -13.11
C ASP A 21 -2.34 2.45 -12.24
N MET A 22 -2.39 2.18 -10.94
CA MET A 22 -1.22 2.32 -10.07
C MET A 22 -0.09 1.38 -10.49
N ALA A 23 -0.41 0.11 -10.79
CA ALA A 23 0.57 -0.85 -11.30
C ALA A 23 1.19 -0.39 -12.64
N ARG A 24 0.37 0.10 -13.58
CA ARG A 24 0.85 0.68 -14.85
C ARG A 24 1.71 1.93 -14.64
N THR A 25 1.36 2.76 -13.66
CA THR A 25 2.13 3.96 -13.29
C THR A 25 3.52 3.58 -12.80
N TRP A 26 3.61 2.61 -11.89
CA TRP A 26 4.89 2.09 -11.41
C TRP A 26 5.71 1.45 -12.52
N GLU A 27 5.10 0.62 -13.38
CA GLU A 27 5.79 0.04 -14.53
C GLU A 27 6.41 1.13 -15.42
N ARG A 28 5.63 2.16 -15.79
CA ARG A 28 6.11 3.28 -16.61
C ARG A 28 7.23 4.06 -15.92
N ALA A 29 7.11 4.31 -14.62
CA ALA A 29 8.15 5.03 -13.85
C ALA A 29 9.46 4.24 -13.80
N ILE A 30 9.40 2.93 -13.51
CA ILE A 30 10.57 2.04 -13.46
C ILE A 30 11.24 1.96 -14.83
N ARG A 31 10.46 1.82 -15.90
CA ARG A 31 10.99 1.83 -17.28
C ARG A 31 11.63 3.17 -17.64
N ARG A 32 10.99 4.29 -17.28
CA ARG A 32 11.53 5.64 -17.51
C ARG A 32 12.81 5.91 -16.72
N ALA A 33 12.95 5.30 -15.55
CA ALA A 33 14.18 5.34 -14.75
C ALA A 33 15.32 4.47 -15.32
N GLY A 34 15.09 3.73 -16.41
CA GLY A 34 16.08 2.84 -17.01
C GLY A 34 16.43 1.62 -16.13
N LEU A 35 15.57 1.29 -15.16
CA LEU A 35 15.81 0.17 -14.25
C LEU A 35 15.52 -1.17 -14.93
N PRO A 36 16.31 -2.22 -14.64
CA PRO A 36 16.22 -3.53 -15.31
C PRO A 36 15.06 -4.36 -14.73
N LEU A 37 13.82 -3.88 -14.86
CA LEU A 37 12.61 -4.56 -14.37
C LEU A 37 12.49 -5.96 -14.97
N ALA A 38 12.33 -6.97 -14.12
CA ALA A 38 12.11 -8.34 -14.54
C ALA A 38 10.68 -8.54 -15.03
N TYR A 39 10.52 -9.45 -15.99
CA TYR A 39 9.22 -9.80 -16.57
C TYR A 39 8.94 -11.30 -16.44
N SER A 40 7.66 -11.68 -16.44
CA SER A 40 7.26 -13.09 -16.50
C SER A 40 7.61 -13.71 -17.86
N HIS A 41 7.88 -15.01 -17.88
CA HIS A 41 8.06 -15.75 -19.12
C HIS A 41 6.69 -16.10 -19.76
N GLY A 42 6.64 -16.15 -21.10
CA GLY A 42 5.45 -16.54 -21.86
C GLY A 42 5.04 -15.50 -22.92
N PHE A 43 3.90 -15.76 -23.58
CA PHE A 43 3.42 -14.96 -24.72
C PHE A 43 3.00 -13.53 -24.38
N ASN A 44 2.72 -13.23 -23.11
CA ASN A 44 2.39 -11.88 -22.64
C ASN A 44 3.19 -11.56 -21.36
N PRO A 45 4.47 -11.14 -21.49
CA PRO A 45 5.31 -10.82 -20.35
C PRO A 45 4.68 -9.72 -19.49
N ARG A 46 4.48 -10.00 -18.21
CA ARG A 46 3.99 -9.04 -17.22
C ARG A 46 5.15 -8.59 -16.34
N PRO A 47 5.22 -7.30 -15.96
CA PRO A 47 6.24 -6.85 -15.03
C PRO A 47 6.10 -7.63 -13.72
N ARG A 48 7.23 -8.11 -13.20
CA ARG A 48 7.27 -8.79 -11.90
C ARG A 48 7.22 -7.74 -10.80
N MET A 49 6.00 -7.48 -10.35
CA MET A 49 5.67 -6.54 -9.29
C MET A 49 4.57 -7.15 -8.41
N GLN A 50 4.64 -6.91 -7.11
CA GLN A 50 3.68 -7.41 -6.15
C GLN A 50 3.42 -6.36 -5.09
N PHE A 51 2.19 -5.84 -5.05
CA PHE A 51 1.76 -4.92 -4.00
C PHE A 51 1.38 -5.71 -2.75
N ALA A 52 1.53 -5.08 -1.58
CA ALA A 52 1.07 -5.63 -0.32
C ALA A 52 -0.46 -5.71 -0.33
N SER A 53 -1.10 -4.56 -0.40
CA SER A 53 -2.55 -4.41 -0.40
C SER A 53 -2.98 -3.45 -1.50
N ALA A 54 -4.24 -3.57 -1.91
CA ALA A 54 -4.87 -2.56 -2.74
C ALA A 54 -5.47 -1.48 -1.84
N LEU A 55 -5.05 -0.23 -2.05
CA LEU A 55 -5.67 0.92 -1.41
C LEU A 55 -7.04 1.19 -2.04
N PRO A 56 -8.13 1.34 -1.25
CA PRO A 56 -9.44 1.65 -1.81
C PRO A 56 -9.45 2.95 -2.61
N LEU A 57 -10.35 3.02 -3.59
CA LEU A 57 -10.58 4.23 -4.37
C LEU A 57 -11.05 5.36 -3.45
N GLY A 58 -10.51 6.55 -3.63
CA GLY A 58 -10.80 7.74 -2.82
C GLY A 58 -9.90 7.92 -1.60
N CYS A 59 -9.05 6.94 -1.25
CA CYS A 59 -8.14 7.04 -0.10
C CYS A 59 -6.75 7.58 -0.52
N THR A 60 -6.06 8.27 0.39
CA THR A 60 -4.62 8.51 0.32
C THR A 60 -3.86 7.40 1.07
N GLY A 61 -2.56 7.28 0.84
CA GLY A 61 -1.72 6.28 1.51
C GLY A 61 -0.35 6.87 1.84
N GLU A 62 0.16 6.61 3.03
CA GLU A 62 1.46 7.16 3.48
C GLU A 62 2.61 6.15 3.43
N ALA A 63 2.28 4.86 3.47
CA ALA A 63 3.26 3.77 3.59
C ALA A 63 2.80 2.52 2.82
N GLU A 64 2.34 2.71 1.59
CA GLU A 64 2.02 1.60 0.70
C GLU A 64 3.30 0.84 0.33
N VAL A 65 3.19 -0.48 0.15
CA VAL A 65 4.35 -1.34 -0.07
C VAL A 65 4.24 -2.11 -1.37
N LEU A 66 5.32 -2.10 -2.16
CA LEU A 66 5.47 -2.78 -3.44
C LEU A 66 6.80 -3.53 -3.46
N ASP A 67 6.76 -4.83 -3.71
CA ASP A 67 7.94 -5.59 -4.10
C ASP A 67 8.08 -5.56 -5.63
N LEU A 68 9.29 -5.32 -6.12
CA LEU A 68 9.64 -5.40 -7.53
C LEU A 68 10.86 -6.29 -7.72
N TRP A 69 10.92 -6.95 -8.87
CA TRP A 69 12.04 -7.81 -9.23
C TRP A 69 12.86 -7.17 -10.35
N LEU A 70 14.17 -7.22 -10.22
CA LEU A 70 15.13 -6.73 -11.21
C LEU A 70 15.94 -7.90 -11.78
N GLU A 71 16.32 -7.81 -13.06
CA GLU A 71 17.16 -8.82 -13.71
C GLU A 71 18.59 -8.81 -13.13
N THR A 72 19.17 -7.61 -13.03
CA THR A 72 20.51 -7.36 -12.49
C THR A 72 20.48 -6.64 -11.14
N ALA A 73 21.60 -6.69 -10.43
CA ALA A 73 21.72 -6.03 -9.13
C ALA A 73 21.76 -4.53 -9.33
N VAL A 74 20.92 -3.80 -8.60
CA VAL A 74 20.97 -2.34 -8.49
C VAL A 74 20.86 -2.00 -7.02
N LEU A 75 21.74 -1.13 -6.52
CA LEU A 75 21.71 -0.75 -5.11
C LEU A 75 20.43 0.03 -4.78
N PRO A 76 19.83 -0.15 -3.59
CA PRO A 76 18.62 0.57 -3.19
C PRO A 76 18.69 2.08 -3.40
N ASP A 77 19.83 2.70 -3.07
CA ASP A 77 20.02 4.15 -3.25
C ASP A 77 20.07 4.58 -4.72
N GLN A 78 20.61 3.72 -5.61
CA GLN A 78 20.60 3.97 -7.04
C GLN A 78 19.17 3.89 -7.60
N VAL A 79 18.39 2.91 -7.14
CA VAL A 79 16.96 2.79 -7.48
C VAL A 79 16.19 4.02 -7.00
N ALA A 80 16.43 4.47 -5.77
CA ALA A 80 15.78 5.65 -5.21
C ALA A 80 16.12 6.93 -6.01
N ARG A 81 17.41 7.15 -6.30
CA ARG A 81 17.87 8.28 -7.12
C ARG A 81 17.30 8.27 -8.54
N ALA A 82 17.20 7.10 -9.16
CA ALA A 82 16.68 6.96 -10.51
C ALA A 82 15.15 7.17 -10.58
N LEU A 83 14.39 6.67 -9.58
CA LEU A 83 12.93 6.75 -9.55
C LEU A 83 12.41 8.13 -9.15
N THR A 84 12.97 8.73 -8.09
CA THR A 84 12.45 9.98 -7.49
C THR A 84 12.15 11.10 -8.51
N PRO A 85 13.06 11.47 -9.44
CA PRO A 85 12.80 12.55 -10.39
C PRO A 85 11.78 12.18 -11.47
N VAL A 86 11.47 10.88 -11.64
CA VAL A 86 10.55 10.38 -12.66
C VAL A 86 9.22 9.91 -12.07
N LEU A 87 8.93 10.16 -10.80
CA LEU A 87 7.59 9.89 -10.27
C LEU A 87 6.62 11.02 -10.65
N PRO A 88 5.36 10.68 -11.01
CA PRO A 88 4.34 11.70 -11.23
C PRO A 88 4.02 12.44 -9.94
N ALA A 89 3.51 13.67 -10.07
CA ALA A 89 3.00 14.43 -8.93
C ALA A 89 1.97 13.60 -8.13
N GLY A 90 2.14 13.60 -6.81
CA GLY A 90 1.30 12.85 -5.88
C GLY A 90 1.74 11.41 -5.61
N LEU A 91 2.79 10.92 -6.27
CA LEU A 91 3.45 9.67 -5.92
C LEU A 91 4.86 9.98 -5.39
N SER A 92 5.19 9.51 -4.19
CA SER A 92 6.51 9.73 -3.60
C SER A 92 7.11 8.44 -3.07
N LEU A 93 8.40 8.25 -3.32
CA LEU A 93 9.16 7.13 -2.78
C LEU A 93 9.67 7.48 -1.38
N ARG A 94 9.43 6.60 -0.41
CA ARG A 94 9.85 6.79 0.99
C ARG A 94 11.06 5.95 1.34
N ARG A 95 11.07 4.69 0.89
CA ARG A 95 12.14 3.74 1.21
C ARG A 95 12.32 2.73 0.10
N VAL A 96 13.56 2.27 -0.07
CA VAL A 96 13.92 1.11 -0.89
C VAL A 96 14.79 0.20 -0.04
N GLU A 97 14.48 -1.09 0.00
CA GLU A 97 15.26 -2.08 0.74
C GLU A 97 15.37 -3.41 -0.01
N PRO A 98 16.48 -4.15 0.12
CA PRO A 98 16.59 -5.47 -0.47
C PRO A 98 15.75 -6.48 0.30
N VAL A 99 15.14 -7.42 -0.43
CA VAL A 99 14.38 -8.52 0.16
C VAL A 99 14.94 -9.86 -0.33
N PRO A 100 15.12 -10.86 0.54
CA PRO A 100 15.51 -12.20 0.10
C PRO A 100 14.54 -12.77 -0.93
N LEU A 101 15.07 -13.37 -2.00
CA LEU A 101 14.23 -13.96 -3.06
C LEU A 101 13.25 -15.02 -2.54
N LYS A 102 13.64 -15.75 -1.50
CA LYS A 102 12.84 -16.80 -0.85
C LYS A 102 11.91 -16.27 0.26
N ALA A 103 11.90 -14.97 0.53
CA ALA A 103 10.99 -14.39 1.51
C ALA A 103 9.53 -14.62 1.07
N PRO A 104 8.57 -14.75 2.02
CA PRO A 104 7.16 -14.96 1.69
C PRO A 104 6.59 -13.92 0.70
N ALA A 105 5.46 -14.24 0.08
CA ALA A 105 4.72 -13.29 -0.74
C ALA A 105 4.37 -12.05 0.09
N LEU A 106 4.52 -10.85 -0.49
CA LEU A 106 4.31 -9.61 0.27
C LEU A 106 2.90 -9.52 0.92
N PRO A 107 1.79 -9.87 0.25
CA PRO A 107 0.45 -9.83 0.85
C PRO A 107 0.29 -10.71 2.09
N THR A 108 1.05 -11.81 2.21
CA THR A 108 0.95 -12.72 3.37
C THR A 108 1.73 -12.21 4.58
N GLN A 109 2.46 -11.10 4.44
CA GLN A 109 3.23 -10.48 5.51
C GLN A 109 2.47 -9.30 6.16
N ILE A 110 1.31 -8.93 5.64
CA ILE A 110 0.50 -7.85 6.20
C ILE A 110 -0.19 -8.33 7.46
N VAL A 111 0.03 -7.61 8.56
CA VAL A 111 -0.60 -7.89 9.84
C VAL A 111 -1.77 -6.94 10.08
N ALA A 112 -1.56 -5.64 9.83
CA ALA A 112 -2.52 -4.60 10.10
C ALA A 112 -2.45 -3.45 9.07
N SER A 113 -3.49 -2.63 9.06
CA SER A 113 -3.53 -1.35 8.34
C SER A 113 -3.92 -0.24 9.31
N VAL A 114 -3.17 0.87 9.29
CA VAL A 114 -3.48 2.05 10.10
C VAL A 114 -4.24 3.05 9.24
N TYR A 115 -5.35 3.56 9.76
CA TYR A 115 -6.18 4.53 9.09
C TYR A 115 -6.21 5.83 9.88
N ARG A 116 -6.08 6.96 9.18
CA ARG A 116 -6.43 8.27 9.70
C ARG A 116 -7.69 8.74 8.99
N VAL A 117 -8.73 9.04 9.77
CA VAL A 117 -10.04 9.44 9.24
C VAL A 117 -10.42 10.77 9.86
N THR A 118 -10.80 11.73 9.02
CA THR A 118 -11.46 12.96 9.46
C THR A 118 -12.96 12.73 9.40
N VAL A 119 -13.64 12.92 10.53
CA VAL A 119 -15.10 12.83 10.61
C VAL A 119 -15.68 14.23 10.59
N GLU A 120 -16.47 14.54 9.57
CA GLU A 120 -17.19 15.81 9.48
C GLU A 120 -18.59 15.65 10.10
N GLY A 121 -19.00 16.62 10.92
CA GLY A 121 -20.33 16.62 11.53
C GLY A 121 -20.40 17.45 12.82
N PRO A 122 -21.59 17.52 13.44
CA PRO A 122 -21.82 18.34 14.64
C PRO A 122 -21.24 17.72 15.93
N MET A 123 -20.48 16.63 15.83
CA MET A 123 -19.94 15.90 16.98
C MET A 123 -18.69 16.61 17.50
N ASP A 124 -18.69 16.97 18.78
CA ASP A 124 -17.50 17.48 19.44
C ASP A 124 -16.50 16.36 19.80
N GLU A 125 -15.29 16.76 20.16
CA GLU A 125 -14.20 15.84 20.49
C GLU A 125 -14.52 14.94 21.69
N ALA A 126 -15.20 15.47 22.71
CA ALA A 126 -15.55 14.71 23.91
C ALA A 126 -16.56 13.59 23.59
N GLN A 127 -17.56 13.89 22.76
CA GLN A 127 -18.53 12.93 22.27
C GLN A 127 -17.86 11.87 21.38
N ALA A 128 -16.91 12.25 20.53
CA ALA A 128 -16.14 11.32 19.71
C ALA A 128 -15.35 10.34 20.57
N ARG A 129 -14.57 10.84 21.54
CA ARG A 129 -13.78 10.03 22.47
C ARG A 129 -14.64 9.06 23.28
N ARG A 130 -15.81 9.51 23.76
CA ARG A 130 -16.75 8.62 24.47
C ARG A 130 -17.23 7.47 23.58
N ARG A 131 -17.64 7.76 22.33
CA ARG A 131 -18.08 6.72 21.39
C ARG A 131 -16.97 5.73 21.03
N VAL A 132 -15.73 6.21 20.91
CA VAL A 132 -14.55 5.34 20.72
C VAL A 132 -14.36 4.43 21.92
N ALA A 133 -14.42 4.98 23.14
CA ALA A 133 -14.30 4.20 24.38
C ALA A 133 -15.42 3.15 24.50
N ASP A 134 -16.67 3.53 24.25
CA ASP A 134 -17.82 2.61 24.27
C ASP A 134 -17.65 1.47 23.23
N LEU A 135 -17.15 1.80 22.04
CA LEU A 135 -16.89 0.83 20.98
C LEU A 135 -15.78 -0.15 21.37
N LEU A 136 -14.68 0.34 21.97
CA LEU A 136 -13.57 -0.48 22.41
C LEU A 136 -13.93 -1.34 23.64
N ALA A 137 -14.84 -0.89 24.48
CA ALA A 137 -15.35 -1.62 25.65
C ALA A 137 -16.37 -2.71 25.29
N ALA A 138 -16.99 -2.65 24.11
CA ALA A 138 -17.94 -3.67 23.67
C ALA A 138 -17.28 -5.03 23.48
N ASP A 139 -17.89 -6.09 24.02
CA ASP A 139 -17.40 -7.46 23.83
C ASP A 139 -17.44 -7.90 22.36
N ARG A 140 -18.45 -7.42 21.63
CA ARG A 140 -18.74 -7.83 20.24
C ARG A 140 -19.28 -6.66 19.41
N ILE A 141 -18.80 -6.55 18.18
CA ILE A 141 -19.27 -5.56 17.22
C ILE A 141 -19.74 -6.28 15.93
N PRO A 142 -21.02 -6.64 15.81
CA PRO A 142 -21.51 -7.35 14.64
C PRO A 142 -21.51 -6.45 13.40
N ARG A 143 -20.77 -6.85 12.36
CA ARG A 143 -20.71 -6.13 11.08
C ARG A 143 -21.12 -7.05 9.93
N ARG A 144 -22.00 -6.57 9.05
CA ARG A 144 -22.36 -7.24 7.80
C ARG A 144 -21.63 -6.60 6.62
N ARG A 145 -20.91 -7.39 5.82
CA ARG A 145 -20.24 -6.96 4.59
C ARG A 145 -20.33 -8.06 3.53
N ARG A 146 -20.74 -7.69 2.30
CA ARG A 146 -20.90 -8.62 1.16
C ARG A 146 -21.69 -9.89 1.54
N GLY A 147 -22.81 -9.70 2.23
CA GLY A 147 -23.70 -10.80 2.64
C GLY A 147 -23.25 -11.59 3.87
N LYS A 148 -21.99 -11.48 4.33
CA LYS A 148 -21.48 -12.19 5.51
C LYS A 148 -21.49 -11.30 6.76
N THR A 149 -21.84 -11.88 7.89
CA THR A 149 -21.75 -11.23 9.21
C THR A 149 -20.53 -11.76 9.95
N TYR A 150 -19.78 -10.87 10.59
CA TYR A 150 -18.62 -11.22 11.40
C TYR A 150 -18.50 -10.26 12.58
N ASP A 151 -17.71 -10.65 13.58
CA ASP A 151 -17.37 -9.80 14.71
C ASP A 151 -16.19 -8.90 14.35
N LEU A 152 -16.40 -7.59 14.37
CA LEU A 152 -15.38 -6.60 14.06
C LEU A 152 -14.46 -6.33 15.26
N ARG A 153 -14.93 -6.55 16.50
CA ARG A 153 -14.18 -6.19 17.71
C ARG A 153 -12.75 -6.76 17.76
N PRO A 154 -12.51 -8.06 17.50
CA PRO A 154 -11.15 -8.61 17.56
C PRO A 154 -10.25 -8.14 16.40
N LEU A 155 -10.80 -7.46 15.40
CA LEU A 155 -10.06 -6.92 14.25
C LEU A 155 -9.65 -5.45 14.44
N ILE A 156 -10.02 -4.83 15.57
CA ILE A 156 -9.60 -3.49 15.94
C ILE A 156 -8.48 -3.63 16.97
N GLU A 157 -7.24 -3.46 16.52
CA GLU A 157 -6.05 -3.50 17.39
C GLU A 157 -5.99 -2.28 18.32
N SER A 158 -6.25 -1.09 17.75
CA SER A 158 -6.31 0.18 18.47
C SER A 158 -7.21 1.16 17.73
N LEU A 159 -7.73 2.14 18.45
CA LEU A 159 -8.48 3.27 17.93
C LEU A 159 -8.30 4.44 18.89
N GLU A 160 -7.91 5.59 18.36
CA GLU A 160 -7.60 6.82 19.10
C GLU A 160 -8.47 7.98 18.60
#